data_AF-W7QEX1-F1
#
_entry.id   AF-W7QEX1-F1
#
_cell.length_a   1.000
_cell.length_b   1.000
_cell.length_c   1.000
_cell.angle_alpha   90.00
_cell.angle_beta   90.00
_cell.angle_gamma   90.00
#
_symmetry.space_group_name_H-M   'P 1'
#
loop_
_entity.id
_entity.type
_entity.pdbx_description
1 polymer ?
#
loop_
_entity_poly.entity_id
_entity_poly.type
_entity_poly.pdbx_seq_one_letter_code
_entity_poly.pdbx_strand_id
1 'polypeptide(L)'
;ETRHDPDLTRYEAIIIDEAHERSLNIDFLLGYLKRLLVRRPELKVIITSATIDVERFAAHFALPGEDGEPRPAPVVEVSGRTYPVEVRYRPLVREADDEADRTLQEGILHAVEEIEAVEREKRWFHGPRDILIFLPGEREIREAADTLRRADLKGTEILPLYARLSNAEQNRVFAPHAGRRVVLATNVAETSLTVPGIRYVIDPGLVRISRYSYKSKIQRLPVEPISQASADQRKGRCGRVAEGVCIRLYDEEDFLSRSPFTDPRSSEPTWPR
;
A
#
# COMPACT_ATOMS: atom_id res chain seq x y z
N GLU A 1 12.96 -2.66 -23.29
CA GLU A 1 12.13 -3.01 -24.46
C GLU A 1 11.77 -1.86 -25.38
N THR A 2 10.94 -0.89 -24.97
CA THR A 2 10.40 0.15 -25.89
C THR A 2 11.44 0.98 -26.66
N ARG A 3 12.70 1.04 -26.20
CA ARG A 3 13.82 1.67 -26.94
C ARG A 3 14.40 0.80 -28.06
N HIS A 4 14.32 -0.51 -27.93
CA HIS A 4 14.87 -1.48 -28.88
C HIS A 4 13.79 -2.08 -29.79
N ASP A 5 12.57 -2.24 -29.27
CA ASP A 5 11.37 -2.65 -30.01
C ASP A 5 10.23 -1.64 -29.76
N PRO A 6 10.17 -0.54 -30.54
CA PRO A 6 9.18 0.52 -30.38
C PRO A 6 7.74 0.11 -30.75
N ASP A 7 7.53 -1.09 -31.27
CA ASP A 7 6.20 -1.63 -31.57
C ASP A 7 5.86 -2.85 -30.70
N LEU A 8 6.76 -3.25 -29.80
CA LEU A 8 6.60 -4.39 -28.89
C LEU A 8 6.14 -5.66 -29.63
N THR A 9 6.67 -5.87 -30.83
CA THR A 9 6.31 -6.95 -31.79
C THR A 9 6.41 -8.35 -31.21
N ARG A 10 7.23 -8.53 -30.17
CA ARG A 10 7.39 -9.80 -29.45
C ARG A 10 6.20 -10.17 -28.55
N TYR A 11 5.24 -9.27 -28.38
CA TYR A 11 4.12 -9.43 -27.45
C TYR A 11 2.78 -9.31 -28.19
N GLU A 12 1.87 -10.22 -27.88
CA GLU A 12 0.47 -10.19 -28.33
C GLU A 12 -0.44 -9.55 -27.28
N ALA A 13 -0.01 -9.56 -26.01
CA ALA A 13 -0.72 -8.95 -24.90
C ALA A 13 0.27 -8.31 -23.91
N ILE A 14 -0.14 -7.18 -23.32
CA ILE A 14 0.58 -6.46 -22.28
C ILE A 14 -0.36 -6.28 -21.10
N ILE A 15 0.11 -6.67 -19.91
CA ILE A 15 -0.60 -6.44 -18.65
C ILE A 15 0.15 -5.35 -17.90
N ILE A 16 -0.52 -4.26 -17.60
CA ILE A 16 -0.05 -3.25 -16.65
C ILE A 16 -0.72 -3.55 -15.33
N ASP A 17 0.09 -4.06 -14.39
CA ASP A 17 -0.37 -4.33 -13.04
C ASP A 17 -0.24 -3.08 -12.16
N GLU A 18 -1.14 -2.92 -11.19
CA GLU A 18 -1.13 -1.83 -10.20
C GLU A 18 -1.03 -0.43 -10.82
N ALA A 19 -1.78 -0.18 -11.89
CA ALA A 19 -1.77 1.12 -12.60
C ALA A 19 -2.17 2.31 -11.71
N HIS A 20 -2.73 2.03 -10.54
CA HIS A 20 -3.06 3.01 -9.52
C HIS A 20 -1.84 3.62 -8.81
N GLU A 21 -0.63 3.04 -8.92
CA GLU A 21 0.58 3.55 -8.26
C GLU A 21 1.11 4.90 -8.79
N ARG A 22 0.42 5.52 -9.78
CA ARG A 22 0.70 6.87 -10.35
C ARG A 22 2.19 7.22 -10.43
N SER A 23 2.97 6.29 -10.98
CA SER A 23 4.38 6.50 -11.23
C SER A 23 4.59 7.09 -12.63
N LEU A 24 5.59 7.96 -12.79
CA LEU A 24 5.93 8.54 -14.10
C LEU A 24 6.16 7.47 -15.18
N ASN A 25 6.67 6.29 -14.78
CA ASN A 25 6.89 5.18 -15.69
C ASN A 25 5.56 4.57 -16.15
N ILE A 26 4.58 4.40 -15.25
CA ILE A 26 3.24 3.92 -15.58
C ILE A 26 2.53 4.93 -16.48
N ASP A 27 2.55 6.22 -16.11
CA ASP A 27 1.89 7.27 -16.90
C ASP A 27 2.47 7.36 -18.32
N PHE A 28 3.81 7.33 -18.44
CA PHE A 28 4.48 7.29 -19.74
C PHE A 28 4.13 6.04 -20.53
N LEU A 29 4.10 4.88 -19.88
CA LEU A 29 3.76 3.60 -20.52
C LEU A 29 2.32 3.61 -21.03
N LEU A 30 1.37 4.12 -20.25
CA LEU A 30 -0.03 4.22 -20.66
C LEU A 30 -0.20 5.14 -21.87
N GLY A 31 0.42 6.31 -21.86
CA GLY A 31 0.39 7.23 -23.01
C GLY A 31 1.05 6.63 -24.27
N TYR A 32 2.14 5.91 -24.09
CA TYR A 32 2.81 5.19 -25.17
C TYR A 32 1.93 4.06 -25.74
N LEU A 33 1.34 3.22 -24.88
CA LEU A 33 0.48 2.11 -25.30
C LEU A 33 -0.79 2.61 -26.01
N LYS A 34 -1.39 3.72 -25.56
CA LYS A 34 -2.54 4.31 -26.26
C LYS A 34 -2.21 4.66 -27.71
N ARG A 35 -1.01 5.19 -27.97
CA ARG A 35 -0.54 5.47 -29.33
C ARG A 35 -0.21 4.20 -30.09
N LEU A 36 0.35 3.20 -29.41
CA LEU A 36 0.71 1.93 -30.02
C LEU A 36 -0.54 1.17 -30.49
N LEU A 37 -1.63 1.18 -29.73
CA LEU A 37 -2.89 0.51 -30.09
C LEU A 37 -3.49 1.02 -31.41
N VAL A 38 -3.24 2.26 -31.80
CA VAL A 38 -3.64 2.79 -33.12
C VAL A 38 -2.85 2.13 -34.25
N ARG A 39 -1.57 1.81 -34.02
CA ARG A 39 -0.69 1.18 -35.01
C ARG A 39 -0.76 -0.36 -34.97
N ARG A 40 -1.11 -0.92 -33.82
CA ARG A 40 -1.23 -2.35 -33.54
C ARG A 40 -2.61 -2.66 -32.95
N PRO A 41 -3.68 -2.63 -33.77
CA PRO A 41 -5.04 -2.88 -33.30
C PRO A 41 -5.24 -4.31 -32.77
N GLU A 42 -4.34 -5.24 -33.11
CA GLU A 42 -4.33 -6.61 -32.62
C GLU A 42 -3.72 -6.77 -31.21
N LEU A 43 -2.94 -5.79 -30.75
CA LEU A 43 -2.28 -5.84 -29.44
C LEU A 43 -3.33 -5.70 -28.32
N LYS A 44 -3.34 -6.64 -27.39
CA LYS A 44 -4.22 -6.58 -26.21
C LYS A 44 -3.53 -5.86 -25.06
N VAL A 45 -4.20 -4.90 -24.45
CA VAL A 45 -3.72 -4.23 -23.23
C VAL A 45 -4.72 -4.48 -22.11
N ILE A 46 -4.24 -5.04 -21.01
CA ILE A 46 -5.01 -5.26 -19.78
C ILE A 46 -4.41 -4.35 -18.72
N ILE A 47 -5.25 -3.54 -18.09
CA ILE A 47 -4.84 -2.63 -17.01
C ILE A 47 -5.57 -3.10 -15.76
N THR A 48 -4.80 -3.48 -14.73
CA THR A 48 -5.37 -3.80 -13.42
C THR A 48 -5.24 -2.59 -12.50
N SER A 49 -6.23 -2.40 -11.63
CA SER A 49 -6.26 -1.35 -10.63
C SER A 49 -7.04 -1.83 -9.41
N ALA A 50 -6.55 -1.51 -8.22
CA ALA A 50 -7.25 -1.75 -6.96
C ALA A 50 -8.08 -0.55 -6.49
N THR A 51 -8.13 0.55 -7.27
CA THR A 51 -8.76 1.82 -6.86
C THR A 51 -9.93 2.21 -7.76
N ILE A 52 -10.74 3.14 -7.26
CA ILE A 52 -11.97 3.66 -7.89
C ILE A 52 -11.71 4.45 -9.20
N ASP A 53 -10.47 4.78 -9.58
CA ASP A 53 -10.22 5.61 -10.79
C ASP A 53 -10.34 4.82 -12.11
N VAL A 54 -11.13 3.74 -12.12
CA VAL A 54 -11.28 2.80 -13.23
C VAL A 54 -11.96 3.47 -14.42
N GLU A 55 -12.89 4.40 -14.17
CA GLU A 55 -13.60 5.14 -15.22
C GLU A 55 -12.66 6.07 -15.98
N ARG A 56 -11.65 6.66 -15.31
CA ARG A 56 -10.64 7.47 -16.01
C ARG A 56 -9.78 6.63 -16.93
N PHE A 57 -9.37 5.43 -16.49
CA PHE A 57 -8.65 4.51 -17.36
C PHE A 57 -9.53 4.05 -18.52
N ALA A 58 -10.78 3.69 -18.26
CA ALA A 58 -11.74 3.28 -19.28
C ALA A 58 -11.97 4.38 -20.33
N ALA A 59 -12.15 5.63 -19.90
CA ALA A 59 -12.28 6.78 -20.78
C ALA A 59 -10.97 7.08 -21.54
N HIS A 60 -9.82 6.96 -20.87
CA HIS A 60 -8.53 7.16 -21.52
C HIS A 60 -8.29 6.12 -22.61
N PHE A 61 -8.69 4.86 -22.43
CA PHE A 61 -8.54 3.81 -23.43
C PHE A 61 -9.81 3.57 -24.26
N ALA A 62 -10.64 4.61 -24.43
CA ALA A 62 -11.84 4.51 -25.24
C ALA A 62 -11.55 3.96 -26.65
N LEU A 63 -12.37 3.00 -27.07
CA LEU A 63 -12.26 2.28 -28.34
C LEU A 63 -13.29 2.82 -29.33
N PRO A 64 -13.04 2.77 -30.65
CA PRO A 64 -14.03 3.12 -31.65
C PRO A 64 -15.26 2.21 -31.53
N GLY A 65 -16.45 2.79 -31.42
CA GLY A 65 -17.72 2.08 -31.53
C GLY A 65 -18.02 1.68 -32.98
N GLU A 66 -18.97 0.76 -33.16
CA GLU A 66 -19.44 0.32 -34.49
C GLU A 66 -20.04 1.46 -35.33
N ASP A 67 -20.53 2.49 -34.64
CA ASP A 67 -21.07 3.75 -35.17
C ASP A 67 -20.00 4.84 -35.39
N GLY A 68 -18.73 4.54 -35.09
CA GLY A 68 -17.62 5.50 -35.15
C GLY A 68 -17.47 6.37 -33.90
N GLU A 69 -18.39 6.28 -32.94
CA GLU A 69 -18.34 7.05 -31.70
C GLU A 69 -17.47 6.34 -30.65
N PRO A 70 -16.56 7.05 -29.95
CA PRO A 70 -15.67 6.43 -28.97
C PRO A 70 -16.46 5.96 -27.74
N ARG A 71 -16.26 4.69 -27.36
CA ARG A 71 -16.85 4.08 -26.16
C ARG A 71 -15.77 3.75 -25.14
N PRO A 72 -16.00 3.98 -23.84
CA PRO A 72 -15.04 3.61 -22.80
C PRO A 72 -14.62 2.14 -22.90
N ALA A 73 -13.37 1.83 -22.57
CA ALA A 73 -12.89 0.45 -22.54
C ALA A 73 -13.73 -0.38 -21.55
N PRO A 74 -13.99 -1.67 -21.84
CA PRO A 74 -14.74 -2.53 -20.94
C PRO A 74 -14.06 -2.63 -19.58
N VAL A 75 -14.84 -2.43 -18.52
CA VAL A 75 -14.39 -2.61 -17.13
C VAL A 75 -14.93 -3.95 -16.62
N VAL A 76 -14.03 -4.78 -16.11
CA VAL A 76 -14.39 -6.04 -15.46
C VAL A 76 -14.07 -5.90 -13.97
N GLU A 77 -15.11 -5.85 -13.15
CA GLU A 77 -14.96 -5.83 -11.70
C GLU A 77 -14.83 -7.25 -11.17
N VAL A 78 -13.70 -7.55 -10.54
CA VAL A 78 -13.51 -8.78 -9.79
C VAL A 78 -13.71 -8.44 -8.32
N SER A 79 -14.87 -8.81 -7.77
CA SER A 79 -15.10 -8.70 -6.33
C SER A 79 -14.21 -9.71 -5.61
N GLY A 80 -13.12 -9.23 -5.02
CA GLY A 80 -12.37 -9.99 -4.05
C GLY A 80 -13.27 -10.33 -2.87
N ARG A 81 -13.25 -11.58 -2.40
CA ARG A 81 -13.86 -11.92 -1.11
C ARG A 81 -13.01 -11.28 -0.01
N THR A 82 -13.40 -10.08 0.42
CA THR A 82 -12.81 -9.44 1.59
C THR A 82 -13.67 -9.74 2.80
N TYR A 83 -13.01 -10.08 3.90
CA TYR A 83 -13.64 -10.23 5.20
C TYR A 83 -13.71 -8.86 5.89
N PRO A 84 -14.69 -8.65 6.80
CA PRO A 84 -14.79 -7.42 7.57
C PRO A 84 -13.49 -7.09 8.32
N VAL A 85 -13.14 -5.81 8.34
CA VAL A 85 -11.98 -5.28 9.08
C VAL A 85 -12.46 -4.26 10.09
N GLU A 86 -12.24 -4.53 11.38
CA GLU A 86 -12.48 -3.55 12.44
C GLU A 86 -11.34 -2.52 12.44
N VAL A 87 -11.68 -1.23 12.44
CA VAL A 87 -10.68 -0.15 12.52
C VAL A 87 -10.70 0.44 13.94
N ARG A 88 -9.53 0.54 14.55
CA ARG A 88 -9.34 1.17 15.87
C ARG A 88 -8.35 2.32 15.76
N TYR A 89 -8.71 3.49 16.26
CA TYR A 89 -7.85 4.66 16.31
C TYR A 89 -7.17 4.76 17.69
N ARG A 90 -5.84 4.92 17.69
CA ARG A 90 -4.96 4.98 18.87
C ARG A 90 -3.92 6.09 18.68
N PRO A 91 -4.32 7.38 18.70
CA PRO A 91 -3.39 8.48 18.49
C PRO A 91 -2.20 8.40 19.47
N LEU A 92 -1.02 8.76 18.97
CA LEU A 92 0.21 8.80 19.78
C LEU A 92 0.23 9.99 20.75
N VAL A 93 -0.43 11.08 20.36
CA VAL A 93 -0.65 12.27 21.20
C VAL A 93 -1.70 11.91 22.24
N ARG A 94 -1.40 12.15 23.52
CA ARG A 94 -2.31 11.81 24.62
C ARG A 94 -3.22 13.02 24.90
N GLU A 95 -4.49 12.76 25.18
CA GLU A 95 -5.50 13.81 25.39
C GLU A 95 -5.30 14.60 26.70
N ALA A 96 -4.45 14.11 27.61
CA ALA A 96 -4.19 14.75 28.90
C ALA A 96 -2.91 15.59 28.83
N ASP A 97 -3.04 16.89 29.16
CA ASP A 97 -1.94 17.88 29.16
C ASP A 97 -0.71 17.49 30.04
N ASP A 98 -0.88 16.53 30.96
CA ASP A 98 0.15 16.10 31.92
C ASP A 98 0.91 14.82 31.51
N GLU A 99 0.56 14.15 30.40
CA GLU A 99 1.24 12.94 29.94
C GLU A 99 2.13 13.23 28.72
N ALA A 100 3.37 12.76 28.74
CA ALA A 100 4.24 12.85 27.56
C ALA A 100 3.66 12.04 26.38
N ASP A 101 3.76 12.62 25.19
CA ASP A 101 3.40 11.95 23.93
C ASP A 101 4.10 10.60 23.80
N ARG A 102 3.37 9.61 23.30
CA ARG A 102 3.94 8.28 23.05
C ARG A 102 4.88 8.37 21.87
N THR A 103 6.05 7.75 22.01
CA THR A 103 6.91 7.48 20.86
C THR A 103 6.22 6.47 19.92
N LEU A 104 6.62 6.47 18.65
CA LEU A 104 6.13 5.50 17.66
C LEU A 104 6.33 4.05 18.13
N GLN A 105 7.47 3.76 18.76
CA GLN A 105 7.83 2.43 19.23
C GLN A 105 6.95 1.99 20.40
N GLU A 106 6.63 2.90 21.33
CA GLU A 106 5.69 2.63 22.44
C GLU A 106 4.27 2.41 21.92
N GLY A 107 3.82 3.24 20.97
CA GLY A 107 2.52 3.06 20.33
C GLY A 107 2.39 1.71 19.61
N ILE A 108 3.44 1.29 18.89
CA ILE A 108 3.50 -0.02 18.24
C ILE A 108 3.43 -1.15 19.27
N LEU A 109 4.23 -1.08 20.34
CA LEU A 109 4.24 -2.11 21.38
C LEU A 109 2.86 -2.24 22.03
N HIS A 110 2.24 -1.12 22.42
CA HIS A 110 0.90 -1.10 23.00
C HIS A 110 -0.16 -1.65 22.04
N ALA A 111 -0.05 -1.37 20.73
CA ALA A 111 -0.96 -1.94 19.73
C ALA A 111 -0.78 -3.46 19.57
N VAL A 112 0.45 -3.98 19.68
CA VAL A 112 0.71 -5.43 19.69
C VAL A 112 0.11 -6.10 20.93
N GLU A 113 0.23 -5.47 22.10
CA GLU A 113 -0.39 -5.95 23.35
C GLU A 113 -1.93 -5.91 23.26
N GLU A 114 -2.49 -4.86 22.67
CA GLU A 114 -3.93 -4.74 22.44
C GLU A 114 -4.45 -5.87 21.54
N ILE A 115 -3.71 -6.26 20.50
CA ILE A 115 -4.07 -7.38 19.62
C ILE A 115 -4.22 -8.69 20.43
N GLU A 116 -3.38 -8.93 21.43
CA GLU A 116 -3.54 -10.11 22.29
C GLU A 116 -4.80 -10.07 23.15
N ALA A 117 -5.22 -8.88 23.58
CA ALA A 117 -6.49 -8.68 24.27
C ALA A 117 -7.67 -8.94 23.32
N VAL A 118 -7.62 -8.41 22.10
CA VAL A 118 -8.62 -8.65 21.04
C VAL A 118 -8.78 -10.13 20.75
N GLU A 119 -7.68 -10.88 20.63
CA GLU A 119 -7.71 -12.31 20.38
C GLU A 119 -8.43 -13.09 21.49
N ARG A 120 -8.19 -12.71 22.74
CA ARG A 120 -8.85 -13.30 23.91
C ARG A 120 -10.35 -12.98 23.91
N GLU A 121 -10.70 -11.72 23.67
CA GLU A 121 -12.09 -11.25 23.60
C GLU A 121 -12.87 -11.96 22.48
N LYS A 122 -12.33 -11.95 21.26
CA LYS A 122 -12.97 -12.54 20.07
C LYS A 122 -12.79 -14.05 19.95
N ARG A 123 -12.08 -14.67 20.90
CA ARG A 123 -11.75 -16.12 20.92
C ARG A 123 -11.03 -16.59 19.64
N TRP A 124 -10.17 -15.74 19.09
CA TRP A 124 -9.39 -15.99 17.89
C TRP A 124 -8.10 -16.77 18.21
N PHE A 125 -8.25 -17.96 18.77
CA PHE A 125 -7.11 -18.79 19.23
C PHE A 125 -6.45 -19.60 18.11
N HIS A 126 -7.15 -19.80 16.99
CA HIS A 126 -6.71 -20.59 15.85
C HIS A 126 -6.79 -19.80 14.54
N GLY A 127 -6.03 -20.24 13.55
CA GLY A 127 -5.97 -19.62 12.22
C GLY A 127 -4.89 -18.54 12.10
N PRO A 128 -5.01 -17.63 11.12
CA PRO A 128 -4.06 -16.54 10.89
C PRO A 128 -3.94 -15.63 12.13
N ARG A 129 -2.72 -15.29 12.54
CA ARG A 129 -2.45 -14.43 13.71
C ARG A 129 -1.32 -13.44 13.48
N ASP A 130 -0.88 -13.28 12.23
CA ASP A 130 0.28 -12.47 11.90
C ASP A 130 -0.10 -10.98 11.85
N ILE A 131 0.87 -10.16 12.22
CA ILE A 131 0.75 -8.70 12.31
C ILE A 131 1.61 -8.08 11.22
N LEU A 132 1.03 -7.18 10.43
CA LEU A 132 1.75 -6.33 9.49
C LEU A 132 1.80 -4.90 10.02
N ILE A 133 3.00 -4.35 10.14
CA ILE A 133 3.23 -3.00 10.67
C ILE A 133 3.85 -2.15 9.56
N PHE A 134 3.19 -1.07 9.18
CA PHE A 134 3.71 -0.15 8.17
C PHE A 134 4.65 0.89 8.78
N LEU A 135 5.82 1.08 8.19
CA LEU A 135 6.84 2.02 8.67
C LEU A 135 7.45 2.80 7.50
N PRO A 136 7.86 4.06 7.71
CA PRO A 136 8.29 4.94 6.62
C PRO A 136 9.69 4.59 6.09
N GLY A 137 10.47 3.75 6.77
CA GLY A 137 11.82 3.43 6.34
C GLY A 137 12.55 2.40 7.19
N GLU A 138 13.75 2.06 6.71
CA GLU A 138 14.62 1.05 7.33
C GLU A 138 15.04 1.40 8.76
N ARG A 139 15.29 2.68 9.04
CA ARG A 139 15.68 3.12 10.38
C ARG A 139 14.55 2.85 11.39
N GLU A 140 13.35 3.29 11.06
CA GLU A 140 12.16 3.09 11.90
C GLU A 140 11.83 1.59 12.06
N ILE A 141 12.03 0.78 11.01
CA ILE A 141 11.91 -0.69 11.08
C ILE A 141 12.88 -1.29 12.10
N ARG A 142 14.16 -0.90 12.08
CA ARG A 142 15.15 -1.42 13.03
C ARG A 142 14.82 -1.02 14.46
N GLU A 143 14.49 0.25 14.68
CA GLU A 143 14.12 0.77 16.01
C GLU A 143 12.89 0.04 16.59
N ALA A 144 11.84 -0.15 15.78
CA ALA A 144 10.65 -0.92 16.19
C ALA A 144 10.97 -2.40 16.43
N ALA A 145 11.80 -3.02 15.58
CA ALA A 145 12.22 -4.41 15.75
C ALA A 145 12.96 -4.62 17.07
N ASP A 146 13.87 -3.71 17.42
CA ASP A 146 14.64 -3.80 18.66
C ASP A 146 13.76 -3.63 19.89
N THR A 147 12.78 -2.71 19.85
CA THR A 147 11.80 -2.56 20.94
C THR A 147 10.93 -3.81 21.10
N LEU A 148 10.40 -4.37 20.00
CA LEU A 148 9.58 -5.58 20.05
C LEU A 148 10.38 -6.82 20.51
N ARG A 149 11.66 -6.93 20.12
CA ARG A 149 12.54 -8.01 20.61
C ARG A 149 12.81 -7.90 22.11
N ARG A 150 12.98 -6.67 22.62
CA ARG A 150 13.17 -6.43 24.06
C ARG A 150 11.93 -6.74 24.90
N ALA A 151 10.74 -6.68 24.31
CA ALA A 151 9.49 -7.04 24.98
C ALA A 151 9.32 -8.56 25.21
N ASP A 152 10.20 -9.39 24.63
CA ASP A 152 10.22 -10.86 24.81
C ASP A 152 8.85 -11.54 24.56
N LEU A 153 8.22 -11.14 23.44
CA LEU A 153 6.92 -11.67 23.03
C LEU A 153 7.03 -13.19 22.73
N LYS A 154 6.37 -14.01 23.56
CA LYS A 154 6.46 -15.47 23.47
C LYS A 154 5.99 -15.98 22.10
N GLY A 155 6.79 -16.87 21.49
CA GLY A 155 6.44 -17.53 20.24
C GLY A 155 6.22 -16.57 19.06
N THR A 156 6.90 -15.42 19.07
CA THR A 156 6.77 -14.39 18.05
C THR A 156 8.07 -14.20 17.25
N GLU A 157 7.99 -14.32 15.93
CA GLU A 157 9.09 -13.99 15.01
C GLU A 157 8.93 -12.56 14.47
N ILE A 158 9.98 -11.74 14.57
CA ILE A 158 9.99 -10.35 14.07
C ILE A 158 10.82 -10.27 12.79
N LEU A 159 10.17 -9.97 11.67
CA LEU A 159 10.78 -9.91 10.34
C LEU A 159 10.71 -8.52 9.70
N PRO A 160 11.83 -7.97 9.20
CA PRO A 160 11.81 -6.76 8.40
C PRO A 160 11.41 -7.07 6.94
N LEU A 161 10.78 -6.10 6.27
CA LEU A 161 10.46 -6.16 4.84
C LEU A 161 10.60 -4.77 4.18
N TYR A 162 11.70 -4.55 3.48
CA TYR A 162 11.96 -3.31 2.72
C TYR A 162 12.85 -3.58 1.50
N ALA A 163 12.80 -2.67 0.52
CA ALA A 163 13.34 -2.90 -0.82
C ALA A 163 14.85 -3.24 -0.89
N ARG A 164 15.65 -2.81 0.10
CA ARG A 164 17.11 -3.04 0.13
C ARG A 164 17.50 -4.44 0.66
N LEU A 165 16.56 -5.20 1.21
CA LEU A 165 16.80 -6.57 1.64
C LEU A 165 17.12 -7.47 0.45
N SER A 166 17.97 -8.49 0.67
CA SER A 166 18.21 -9.52 -0.33
C SER A 166 16.94 -10.31 -0.64
N ASN A 167 16.85 -10.92 -1.83
CA ASN A 167 15.71 -11.76 -2.19
C ASN A 167 15.48 -12.89 -1.18
N ALA A 168 16.55 -13.48 -0.65
CA ALA A 168 16.45 -14.52 0.38
C ALA A 168 15.80 -14.00 1.66
N GLU A 169 16.16 -12.79 2.10
CA GLU A 169 15.57 -12.15 3.29
C GLU A 169 14.11 -11.75 3.07
N GLN A 170 13.78 -11.15 1.92
CA GLN A 170 12.40 -10.83 1.57
C GLN A 170 11.53 -12.10 1.55
N ASN A 171 12.06 -13.20 1.00
CA ASN A 171 11.33 -14.46 0.92
C ASN A 171 11.05 -15.13 2.26
N ARG A 172 11.73 -14.73 3.35
CA ARG A 172 11.47 -15.28 4.68
C ARG A 172 10.04 -15.04 5.14
N VAL A 173 9.41 -13.93 4.70
CA VAL A 173 8.02 -13.63 5.08
C VAL A 173 7.01 -14.64 4.53
N PHE A 174 7.38 -15.43 3.52
CA PHE A 174 6.57 -16.50 2.94
C PHE A 174 6.88 -17.89 3.51
N ALA A 175 8.00 -18.03 4.22
CA ALA A 175 8.37 -19.33 4.77
C ALA A 175 7.33 -19.78 5.80
N PRO A 176 6.95 -21.07 5.82
CA PRO A 176 6.13 -21.63 6.87
C PRO A 176 6.74 -21.34 8.24
N HIS A 177 5.90 -21.08 9.23
CA HIS A 177 6.34 -20.76 10.58
C HIS A 177 5.38 -21.31 11.63
N ALA A 178 5.89 -21.41 12.87
CA ALA A 178 5.11 -21.78 14.03
C ALA A 178 5.00 -20.56 14.95
N GLY A 179 3.81 -20.32 15.50
CA GLY A 179 3.54 -19.16 16.33
C GLY A 179 3.07 -17.96 15.52
N ARG A 180 3.41 -16.75 16.01
CA ARG A 180 3.03 -15.48 15.39
C ARG A 180 4.22 -14.89 14.63
N ARG A 181 3.95 -14.28 13.49
CA ARG A 181 4.92 -13.41 12.81
C ARG A 181 4.49 -11.95 12.88
N VAL A 182 5.44 -11.08 13.21
CA VAL A 182 5.29 -9.62 13.12
C VAL A 182 6.18 -9.13 11.99
N VAL A 183 5.56 -8.70 10.89
CA VAL A 183 6.25 -8.19 9.71
C VAL A 183 6.28 -6.67 9.76
N LEU A 184 7.49 -6.11 9.81
CA LEU A 184 7.76 -4.67 9.84
C LEU A 184 8.10 -4.23 8.42
N ALA A 185 7.15 -3.59 7.72
CA ALA A 185 7.25 -3.34 6.29
C ALA A 185 7.22 -1.85 5.93
N THR A 186 7.93 -1.47 4.87
CA THR A 186 7.61 -0.23 4.15
C THR A 186 6.38 -0.44 3.25
N ASN A 187 6.06 0.56 2.43
CA ASN A 187 5.01 0.46 1.42
C ASN A 187 5.20 -0.67 0.38
N VAL A 188 6.30 -1.42 0.41
CA VAL A 188 6.47 -2.65 -0.40
C VAL A 188 5.36 -3.67 -0.14
N ALA A 189 4.83 -3.71 1.08
CA ALA A 189 3.70 -4.57 1.44
C ALA A 189 2.32 -3.96 1.11
N GLU A 190 2.27 -2.69 0.69
CA GLU A 190 1.03 -1.95 0.45
C GLU A 190 0.37 -2.31 -0.88
N THR A 191 1.16 -2.66 -1.90
CA THR A 191 0.71 -2.97 -3.25
C THR A 191 1.37 -4.27 -3.72
N SER A 192 2.69 -4.23 -3.94
CA SER A 192 3.44 -5.21 -4.73
C SER A 192 3.63 -6.59 -4.08
N LEU A 193 3.35 -6.75 -2.78
CA LEU A 193 3.58 -8.00 -2.07
C LEU A 193 2.41 -8.38 -1.16
N THR A 194 1.96 -9.64 -1.26
CA THR A 194 0.94 -10.19 -0.37
C THR A 194 1.60 -11.09 0.67
N VAL A 195 1.81 -10.58 1.87
CA VAL A 195 2.29 -11.41 2.99
C VAL A 195 1.15 -12.33 3.43
N PRO A 196 1.35 -13.66 3.47
CA PRO A 196 0.32 -14.60 3.91
C PRO A 196 0.09 -14.49 5.42
N GLY A 197 -1.07 -14.95 5.90
CA GLY A 197 -1.33 -15.08 7.34
C GLY A 197 -1.64 -13.79 8.09
N ILE A 198 -1.62 -12.64 7.42
CA ILE A 198 -1.91 -11.34 8.05
C ILE A 198 -3.38 -11.26 8.47
N ARG A 199 -3.59 -11.09 9.77
CA ARG A 199 -4.89 -10.81 10.38
C ARG A 199 -4.98 -9.44 11.03
N TYR A 200 -3.83 -8.86 11.36
CA TYR A 200 -3.74 -7.57 12.03
C TYR A 200 -2.86 -6.62 11.24
N VAL A 201 -3.28 -5.37 11.15
CA VAL A 201 -2.45 -4.27 10.63
C VAL A 201 -2.26 -3.24 11.74
N ILE A 202 -1.04 -2.74 11.88
CA ILE A 202 -0.74 -1.54 12.66
C ILE A 202 -0.23 -0.48 11.69
N ASP A 203 -0.96 0.62 11.57
CA ASP A 203 -0.66 1.69 10.62
C ASP A 203 -0.43 3.02 11.35
N PRO A 204 0.83 3.47 11.46
CA PRO A 204 1.15 4.80 11.94
C PRO A 204 0.70 5.93 10.99
N GLY A 205 0.28 5.59 9.78
CA GLY A 205 -0.23 6.58 8.82
C GLY A 205 0.87 7.43 8.18
N LEU A 206 2.12 6.95 8.18
CA LEU A 206 3.27 7.66 7.64
C LEU A 206 3.87 6.95 6.42
N VAL A 207 4.49 7.73 5.54
CA VAL A 207 5.23 7.23 4.38
C VAL A 207 6.41 8.14 4.06
N ARG A 208 7.46 7.58 3.46
CA ARG A 208 8.58 8.35 2.91
C ARG A 208 8.46 8.41 1.39
N ILE A 209 8.15 9.59 0.86
CA ILE A 209 7.94 9.80 -0.58
C ILE A 209 9.01 10.74 -1.13
N SER A 210 9.48 10.45 -2.34
CA SER A 210 10.41 11.34 -3.03
C SER A 210 9.67 12.55 -3.58
N ARG A 211 10.07 13.75 -3.14
CA ARG A 211 9.53 15.04 -3.57
C ARG A 211 10.61 15.84 -4.27
N TYR A 212 10.29 16.41 -5.42
CA TYR A 212 11.17 17.32 -6.14
C TYR A 212 10.73 18.78 -5.92
N SER A 213 11.64 19.62 -5.43
CA SER A 213 11.40 21.05 -5.30
C SER A 213 11.90 21.77 -6.54
N TYR A 214 10.99 22.31 -7.35
CA TYR A 214 11.36 23.09 -8.54
C TYR A 214 12.11 24.38 -8.20
N LYS A 215 11.75 25.04 -7.08
CA LYS A 215 12.39 26.29 -6.64
C LYS A 215 13.85 26.10 -6.27
N SER A 216 14.17 25.01 -5.57
CA SER A 216 15.54 24.73 -5.11
C SER A 216 16.29 23.72 -5.98
N LYS A 217 15.63 23.11 -6.98
CA LYS A 217 16.15 22.02 -7.82
C LYS A 217 16.72 20.84 -7.04
N ILE A 218 16.22 20.60 -5.83
CA ILE A 218 16.70 19.54 -4.93
C ILE A 218 15.61 18.49 -4.75
N GLN A 219 16.02 17.23 -4.83
CA GLN A 219 15.19 16.08 -4.47
C GLN A 219 15.31 15.82 -2.96
N ARG A 220 14.17 15.66 -2.28
CA ARG A 220 14.10 15.33 -0.85
C ARG A 220 13.26 14.05 -0.66
N LEU A 221 13.44 13.41 0.49
CA LEU A 221 12.69 12.23 0.92
C LEU A 221 12.03 12.48 2.29
N PRO A 222 11.11 13.46 2.38
CA PRO A 222 10.38 13.73 3.61
C PRO A 222 9.55 12.52 4.05
N VAL A 223 9.31 12.43 5.35
CA VAL A 223 8.25 11.60 5.91
C VAL A 223 7.00 12.47 6.00
N GLU A 224 5.88 11.97 5.49
CA GLU A 224 4.60 12.68 5.44
C GLU A 224 3.44 11.74 5.75
N PRO A 225 2.27 12.27 6.15
CA PRO A 225 1.06 11.46 6.30
C PRO A 225 0.64 10.81 4.97
N ILE A 226 0.13 9.57 5.04
CA ILE A 226 -0.47 8.89 3.89
C ILE A 226 -1.84 9.46 3.53
N SER A 227 -2.25 9.25 2.27
CA SER A 227 -3.59 9.56 1.78
C SER A 227 -4.64 8.61 2.35
N GLN A 228 -5.92 8.97 2.25
CA GLN A 228 -7.02 8.10 2.64
C GLN A 228 -7.00 6.78 1.85
N ALA A 229 -6.78 6.86 0.54
CA ALA A 229 -6.66 5.67 -0.32
C ALA A 229 -5.53 4.73 0.13
N SER A 230 -4.36 5.26 0.46
CA SER A 230 -3.24 4.46 0.97
C SER A 230 -3.57 3.82 2.32
N ALA A 231 -4.18 4.56 3.25
CA ALA A 231 -4.62 4.02 4.53
C ALA A 231 -5.67 2.92 4.39
N ASP A 232 -6.55 3.01 3.39
CA ASP A 232 -7.53 1.97 3.09
C ASP A 232 -6.92 0.74 2.40
N GLN A 233 -5.91 0.92 1.55
CA GLN A 233 -5.13 -0.19 1.00
C GLN A 233 -4.37 -0.94 2.10
N ARG A 234 -3.75 -0.22 3.03
CA ARG A 234 -3.07 -0.80 4.21
C ARG A 234 -4.03 -1.58 5.08
N LYS A 235 -5.18 -0.99 5.42
CA LYS A 235 -6.30 -1.68 6.12
C LYS A 235 -6.72 -2.96 5.38
N GLY A 236 -6.82 -2.92 4.05
CA GLY A 236 -7.19 -4.07 3.22
C GLY A 236 -6.19 -5.25 3.28
N ARG A 237 -5.00 -5.07 3.84
CA ARG A 237 -4.02 -6.16 4.02
C ARG A 237 -4.42 -7.12 5.15
N CYS A 238 -5.21 -6.67 6.14
CA CYS A 238 -5.83 -7.53 7.15
C CYS A 238 -7.32 -7.77 6.89
N GLY A 239 -7.65 -8.40 5.75
CA GLY A 239 -9.03 -8.78 5.42
C GLY A 239 -9.14 -9.80 4.30
N ARG A 240 -8.02 -10.44 3.93
CA ARG A 240 -7.94 -11.33 2.76
C ARG A 240 -8.23 -12.79 3.08
N VAL A 241 -7.97 -13.21 4.32
CA VAL A 241 -8.08 -14.62 4.74
C VAL A 241 -9.18 -14.83 5.76
N ALA A 242 -9.39 -13.86 6.65
CA ALA A 242 -10.38 -13.89 7.71
C ALA A 242 -10.68 -12.46 8.18
N GLU A 243 -11.68 -12.32 9.06
CA GLU A 243 -11.93 -11.08 9.79
C GLU A 243 -10.66 -10.60 10.50
N GLY A 244 -10.36 -9.31 10.36
CA GLY A 244 -9.13 -8.71 10.87
C GLY A 244 -9.35 -7.42 11.64
N VAL A 245 -8.27 -6.89 12.22
CA VAL A 245 -8.26 -5.59 12.92
C VAL A 245 -7.13 -4.73 12.39
N CYS A 246 -7.45 -3.49 12.04
CA CYS A 246 -6.49 -2.46 11.68
C CYS A 246 -6.43 -1.41 12.81
N ILE A 247 -5.28 -1.29 13.46
CA ILE A 247 -5.01 -0.28 14.49
C ILE A 247 -4.26 0.88 13.83
N ARG A 248 -4.90 2.04 13.74
CA ARG A 248 -4.31 3.30 13.24
C ARG A 248 -3.73 4.09 14.40
N LEU A 249 -2.46 4.48 14.35
CA LEU A 249 -1.79 5.22 15.44
C LEU A 249 -1.98 6.75 15.35
N TYR A 250 -3.12 7.16 14.81
CA TYR A 250 -3.58 8.53 14.63
C TYR A 250 -5.09 8.54 14.88
N ASP A 251 -5.67 9.71 15.12
CA ASP A 251 -7.10 9.82 15.36
C ASP A 251 -7.92 9.81 14.05
N GLU A 252 -9.24 9.70 14.20
CA GLU A 252 -10.16 9.64 13.07
C GLU A 252 -10.30 11.00 12.36
N GLU A 253 -10.14 12.11 13.07
CA GLU A 253 -10.22 13.45 12.49
C GLU A 253 -9.03 13.73 11.56
N ASP A 254 -7.82 13.34 11.99
CA ASP A 254 -6.62 13.30 11.16
C ASP A 254 -6.81 12.39 9.95
N PHE A 255 -7.44 11.21 10.09
CA PHE A 255 -7.77 10.38 8.93
C PHE A 255 -8.65 11.10 7.91
N LEU A 256 -9.76 11.67 8.38
CA LEU A 256 -10.78 12.30 7.54
C LEU A 256 -10.29 13.60 6.89
N SER A 257 -9.34 14.30 7.52
CA SER A 257 -8.75 15.54 6.99
C SER A 257 -7.64 15.31 5.96
N ARG A 258 -7.10 14.09 5.84
CA ARG A 258 -6.07 13.76 4.84
C ARG A 258 -6.62 13.83 3.42
N SER A 259 -5.72 14.07 2.46
CA SER A 259 -6.05 14.04 1.03
C SER A 259 -6.62 12.66 0.63
N PRO A 260 -7.67 12.60 -0.22
CA PRO A 260 -8.22 11.34 -0.71
C PRO A 260 -7.18 10.47 -1.45
N PHE A 261 -6.27 11.12 -2.19
CA PHE A 261 -5.24 10.45 -2.98
C PHE A 261 -3.86 11.09 -2.76
N THR A 262 -2.81 10.31 -2.99
CA THR A 262 -1.44 10.79 -2.90
C THR A 262 -1.11 11.68 -4.10
N ASP A 263 -0.61 12.89 -3.84
CA ASP A 263 -0.23 13.81 -4.92
C ASP A 263 0.89 13.24 -5.81
N PRO A 264 0.80 13.43 -7.15
CA PRO A 264 1.84 13.02 -8.08
C PRO A 264 3.23 13.51 -7.65
N ARG A 265 4.26 12.72 -7.92
CA ARG A 265 5.66 13.02 -7.51
C ARG A 265 6.19 14.33 -8.11
N SER A 266 5.60 14.80 -9.21
CA SER A 266 5.78 16.14 -9.74
C SER A 266 4.68 17.06 -9.20
N SER A 267 5.08 18.05 -8.39
CA SER A 267 4.25 19.26 -8.23
C SER A 267 4.30 20.04 -9.56
N GLU A 268 3.63 19.55 -10.60
CA GLU A 268 3.33 20.43 -11.73
C GLU A 268 2.38 21.53 -11.22
N PRO A 269 2.57 22.79 -11.64
CA PRO A 269 1.54 23.79 -11.44
C PRO A 269 0.30 23.28 -12.17
N THR A 270 -0.80 23.12 -11.44
CA THR A 270 -2.11 22.95 -12.05
C THR A 270 -2.33 24.08 -13.05
N TRP A 271 -2.37 23.77 -14.35
CA TRP A 271 -2.74 24.74 -15.35
C TRP A 271 -4.18 25.20 -15.04
N PRO A 272 -4.44 26.52 -14.91
CA PRO A 272 -5.80 26.98 -14.78
C PRO A 272 -6.58 26.61 -16.05
N ARG A 273 -7.84 26.21 -15.84
CA ARG A 273 -8.80 25.78 -16.87
C ARG A 273 -8.90 26.73 -18.04
#